data_AF-A0AAW0KR29-F1
#
_entry.id   AF-A0AAW0KR29-F1
#
_cell.length_a   1.000
_cell.length_b   1.000
_cell.length_c   1.000
_cell.angle_alpha   90.00
_cell.angle_beta   90.00
_cell.angle_gamma   90.00
#
_symmetry.space_group_name_H-M   'P 1'
#
loop_
_entity.id
_entity.type
_entity.pdbx_description
1 polymer ?
#
loop_
_entity_poly.entity_id
_entity_poly.type
_entity_poly.pdbx_seq_one_letter_code
_entity_poly.pdbx_strand_id
1 'polypeptide(L)' 'MEGNKDDALKFLRIGKQAMEAGDRSRALKFISKAHHLDPTLLVDDLLSEIEKESNGPGDPQP' A
#
# COMPACT_ATOMS: atom_id res chain seq x y z
N MET A 1 -1.46 -19.96 -14.90
CA MET A 1 -0.51 -18.86 -15.15
C MET A 1 -0.31 -18.15 -13.82
N GLU A 2 0.81 -18.40 -13.13
CA GLU A 2 1.14 -17.83 -11.81
C GLU A 2 1.72 -16.40 -11.88
N GLY A 3 1.50 -15.68 -12.99
CA GLY A 3 2.21 -14.42 -13.28
C GLY A 3 1.84 -13.24 -12.38
N ASN A 4 0.61 -13.16 -11.85
CA ASN A 4 0.18 -11.98 -11.10
C ASN A 4 0.73 -11.92 -9.67
N LYS A 5 1.15 -13.05 -9.07
CA LYS A 5 1.65 -13.06 -7.68
C LYS A 5 3.01 -12.39 -7.56
N ASP A 6 3.92 -12.66 -8.50
CA ASP A 6 5.25 -12.04 -8.51
C ASP A 6 5.17 -10.52 -8.68
N ASP A 7 4.27 -10.04 -9.55
CA ASP A 7 4.03 -8.62 -9.72
C ASP A 7 3.46 -7.97 -8.46
N ALA A 8 2.51 -8.63 -7.79
CA ALA A 8 1.94 -8.14 -6.54
C ALA A 8 3.03 -7.99 -5.45
N LEU A 9 3.88 -9.00 -5.27
CA LEU A 9 4.98 -8.97 -4.30
C LEU A 9 6.01 -7.88 -4.64
N LYS A 10 6.29 -7.67 -5.93
CA LYS A 10 7.19 -6.60 -6.38
C LYS A 10 6.64 -5.23 -6.05
N PHE A 11 5.35 -4.99 -6.31
CA PHE A 11 4.70 -3.74 -5.95
C PHE A 11 4.65 -3.53 -4.43
N LEU A 12 4.36 -4.57 -3.66
CA LEU A 12 4.38 -4.51 -2.20
C LEU A 12 5.76 -4.09 -1.67
N ARG A 13 6.84 -4.67 -2.22
CA ARG A 13 8.22 -4.33 -1.82
C ARG A 13 8.57 -2.87 -2.12
N ILE A 14 8.22 -2.38 -3.31
CA ILE A 14 8.45 -0.98 -3.69
C ILE A 14 7.64 -0.05 -2.79
N GLY A 15 6.39 -0.41 -2.49
CA GLY A 15 5.54 0.38 -1.61
C GLY A 15 6.11 0.50 -0.20
N LYS A 16 6.62 -0.60 0.37
CA LYS A 16 7.33 -0.57 1.66
C LYS A 16 8.60 0.28 1.63
N GLN A 17 9.42 0.16 0.59
CA GLN A 17 10.60 1.03 0.46
C GLN A 17 10.22 2.52 0.35
N ALA A 18 9.11 2.82 -0.31
CA ALA A 18 8.61 4.18 -0.39
C ALA A 18 8.13 4.69 0.98
N MET A 19 7.52 3.84 1.82
CA MET A 19 7.20 4.16 3.23
C MET A 19 8.45 4.52 4.02
N GLU A 20 9.49 3.68 3.94
CA GLU A 20 10.76 3.91 4.64
C GLU A 20 11.45 5.21 4.17
N ALA A 21 11.28 5.57 2.89
CA ALA A 21 11.78 6.82 2.33
C ALA A 21 10.91 8.05 2.66
N GLY A 22 9.75 7.88 3.33
CA GLY A 22 8.78 8.93 3.60
C GLY A 22 7.93 9.36 2.38
N ASP A 23 8.02 8.61 1.28
CA ASP A 23 7.35 8.89 0.00
C ASP A 23 5.98 8.19 -0.06
N ARG A 24 5.08 8.64 0.82
CA ARG A 24 3.74 8.06 1.06
C ARG A 24 2.89 7.96 -0.20
N SER A 25 2.92 8.97 -1.06
CA SER A 25 2.18 8.99 -2.33
C SER A 25 2.62 7.84 -3.26
N ARG A 26 3.93 7.53 -3.27
CA ARG A 26 4.45 6.38 -4.02
C ARG A 26 4.06 5.07 -3.32
N ALA A 27 4.16 5.01 -1.99
CA ALA A 27 3.75 3.85 -1.22
C ALA A 27 2.30 3.46 -1.53
N LEU A 28 1.35 4.39 -1.40
CA LEU A 28 -0.07 4.18 -1.69
C LEU A 28 -0.30 3.58 -3.08
N LYS A 29 0.33 4.19 -4.09
CA LYS A 29 0.16 3.80 -5.49
C LYS A 29 0.62 2.37 -5.78
N PHE A 30 1.72 1.96 -5.15
CA PHE A 30 2.26 0.63 -5.32
C PHE A 30 1.54 -0.41 -4.47
N ILE A 31 1.22 -0.11 -3.22
CA ILE A 31 0.50 -1.02 -2.33
C ILE A 31 -0.92 -1.29 -2.85
N SER A 32 -1.62 -0.27 -3.37
CA SER A 32 -2.94 -0.42 -3.97
C SER A 32 -2.90 -1.32 -5.22
N LYS A 33 -1.84 -1.21 -6.03
CA LYS A 33 -1.62 -2.11 -7.18
C LYS A 33 -1.34 -3.55 -6.75
N ALA A 34 -0.57 -3.75 -5.68
CA ALA A 34 -0.31 -5.08 -5.14
C ALA A 34 -1.61 -5.77 -4.73
N HIS A 35 -2.49 -5.04 -4.02
CA HIS A 35 -3.81 -5.53 -3.64
C HIS A 35 -4.67 -5.93 -4.84
N HIS A 36 -4.67 -5.11 -5.89
CA HIS A 36 -5.48 -5.37 -7.08
C HIS A 36 -5.03 -6.61 -7.86
N LEU A 37 -3.74 -6.94 -7.79
CA LEU A 37 -3.17 -8.11 -8.45
C LEU A 37 -3.29 -9.38 -7.62
N ASP A 38 -3.18 -9.25 -6.30
CA ASP A 38 -3.34 -10.34 -5.35
C ASP A 38 -4.20 -9.88 -4.17
N PRO A 39 -5.54 -10.06 -4.24
CA PRO A 39 -6.45 -9.69 -3.16
C PRO A 39 -6.27 -10.56 -1.90
N THR A 40 -5.38 -11.57 -1.94
CA THR A 40 -5.00 -12.35 -0.76
C THR A 40 -3.94 -11.64 0.10
N LEU A 41 -3.29 -10.59 -0.43
CA LEU A 41 -2.34 -9.78 0.33
C LEU A 41 -3.06 -8.87 1.31
N LEU A 42 -2.75 -9.01 2.58
CA LEU A 42 -3.22 -8.14 3.67
C LEU A 42 -2.46 -6.81 3.62
N VAL A 43 -2.91 -5.92 2.75
CA VAL A 43 -2.32 -4.59 2.57
C VAL A 43 -3.29 -3.44 2.86
N ASP A 44 -4.55 -3.74 3.17
CA ASP A 44 -5.53 -2.75 3.63
C ASP A 44 -5.02 -1.96 4.85
N ASP A 45 -4.38 -2.63 5.81
CA ASP A 45 -3.83 -1.97 7.01
C ASP A 45 -2.74 -0.95 6.64
N LEU A 46 -1.82 -1.35 5.75
CA LEU A 46 -0.79 -0.47 5.18
C LEU A 46 -1.41 0.70 4.42
N LEU A 47 -2.42 0.47 3.58
CA LEU A 47 -3.12 1.54 2.86
C LEU A 47 -3.78 2.53 3.83
N SER A 48 -4.46 2.02 4.85
CA SER A 48 -5.14 2.85 5.85
C SER A 48 -4.14 3.68 6.66
N GLU A 49 -2.97 3.12 7.00
CA GLU A 49 -1.88 3.85 7.64
C GLU A 49 -1.34 4.99 6.74
N ILE A 50 -1.10 4.69 5.46
CA ILE A 50 -0.62 5.67 4.48
C ILE A 50 -1.63 6.82 4.30
N GLU A 51 -2.92 6.51 4.20
CA GLU A 51 -3.98 7.50 4.02
C GLU A 51 -4.19 8.35 5.27
N LYS A 52 -4.16 7.73 6.47
CA LYS A 52 -4.24 8.46 7.75
C LYS A 52 -3.10 9.44 7.91
N GLU A 53 -1.88 9.03 7.57
CA GLU A 53 -0.71 9.89 7.71
C GLU A 53 -0.68 11.03 6.68
N SER A 54 -1.20 10.79 5.47
CA SER A 54 -1.23 11.81 4.41
C SER A 54 -2.29 12.89 4.59
N ASN A 55 -3.34 12.65 5.39
CA ASN A 55 -4.43 13.62 5.58
C ASN A 55 -4.26 14.53 6.81
N GLY A 56 -3.21 14.37 7.62
CA GLY A 56 -3.15 15.02 8.94
C GLY A 56 -4.29 14.52 9.86
N PRO A 57 -4.29 14.87 11.15
CA PRO A 57 -5.27 14.35 12.10
C PRO A 57 -6.65 14.99 11.84
N GLY A 58 -7.35 14.45 10.85
CA GLY A 58 -8.70 14.82 10.46
C GLY A 58 -9.69 13.74 10.85
N ASP A 59 -10.04 13.77 12.14
CA ASP A 59 -11.30 13.27 12.72
C ASP A 59 -11.40 11.78 13.14
N PRO A 60 -11.83 11.49 14.40
CA PRO A 60 -12.13 10.16 14.88
C PRO A 60 -13.45 9.66 14.27
N GLN A 61 -13.45 8.42 13.76
CA GLN A 61 -14.67 7.78 13.27
C GLN A 61 -15.64 7.51 14.45
N PRO A 62 -16.97 7.64 14.21
CA PRO A 62 -18.03 7.62 15.24
C PRO A 62 -18.22 6.27 15.93
#